data_AF-A0A8H8QNF5-F1
#
_entry.id   AF-A0A8H8QNF5-F1
#
_cell.length_a   1.000
_cell.length_b   1.000
_cell.length_c   1.000
_cell.angle_alpha   90.00
_cell.angle_beta   90.00
_cell.angle_gamma   90.00
#
_symmetry.space_group_name_H-M   'P 1'
#
loop_
_entity.id
_entity.type
_entity.pdbx_description
1 polymer ?
#
loop_
_entity_poly.entity_id
_entity_poly.type
_entity_poly.pdbx_seq_one_letter_code
_entity_poly.pdbx_strand_id
1 'polypeptide(L)'
;MAELSRNELDLYTFYRRFGEELSNVDNNNTAYIKFCKSRGQEVPKLPTKLQVDGRELFGQMMRYSTQVDPKVRIAINKLKESRKFTIAALTNNFAPPTEMVADAQSSAAKAPSLEEELQHLGLGESQYELRKMFDHYIESAVVGKRKPDPEFYKHALHLLNVQASEVVFLDDIGPNLKAAQKLGITTIRVDSSDSTPALAQLSKLTGVPLLDHLPKPSSKL
;
A
#
# COMPACT_ATOMS: atom_id res chain seq x y z
N MET A 1 -4.10 2.12 -11.74
CA MET A 1 -4.08 1.54 -10.37
C MET A 1 -5.44 1.11 -9.85
N ALA A 2 -6.51 1.92 -9.98
CA ALA A 2 -7.82 1.55 -9.46
C ALA A 2 -8.43 0.32 -10.16
N GLU A 3 -8.33 0.27 -11.49
CA GLU A 3 -8.81 -0.85 -12.32
C GLU A 3 -8.02 -2.14 -12.05
N LEU A 4 -6.68 -2.06 -12.00
CA LEU A 4 -5.81 -3.18 -11.63
C LEU A 4 -6.17 -3.78 -10.27
N SER A 5 -6.46 -2.95 -9.27
CA SER A 5 -6.81 -3.43 -7.92
C SER A 5 -8.20 -4.08 -7.80
N ARG A 6 -9.05 -3.89 -8.82
CA ARG A 6 -10.37 -4.51 -8.93
C ARG A 6 -10.38 -5.67 -9.94
N ASN A 7 -9.20 -6.05 -10.44
CA ASN A 7 -9.04 -7.09 -11.46
C ASN A 7 -9.77 -6.76 -12.78
N GLU A 8 -9.93 -5.47 -13.10
CA GLU A 8 -10.58 -4.98 -14.33
C GLU A 8 -9.60 -4.75 -15.49
N LEU A 9 -8.29 -4.86 -15.23
CA LEU A 9 -7.22 -4.61 -16.19
C LEU A 9 -6.09 -5.60 -15.97
N ASP A 10 -5.59 -6.21 -17.04
CA ASP A 10 -4.42 -7.11 -16.95
C ASP A 10 -3.13 -6.32 -16.68
N LEU A 11 -2.14 -7.01 -16.12
CA LEU A 11 -0.90 -6.41 -15.63
C LEU A 11 -0.05 -5.77 -16.74
N TYR A 12 0.03 -6.37 -17.93
CA TYR A 12 0.87 -5.86 -19.02
C TYR A 12 0.22 -4.66 -19.72
N THR A 13 -1.10 -4.71 -19.92
CA THR A 13 -1.85 -3.53 -20.33
C THR A 13 -1.71 -2.40 -19.31
N PHE A 14 -1.74 -2.73 -18.02
CA PHE A 14 -1.49 -1.75 -16.96
C PHE A 14 -0.09 -1.15 -17.07
N TYR A 15 0.98 -1.95 -17.21
CA TYR A 15 2.35 -1.42 -17.35
C TYR A 15 2.48 -0.44 -18.49
N ARG A 16 1.96 -0.79 -19.67
CA ARG A 16 2.01 0.08 -20.83
C ARG A 16 1.28 1.40 -20.59
N ARG A 17 0.02 1.35 -20.15
CA ARG A 17 -0.76 2.57 -19.85
C ARG A 17 -0.11 3.42 -18.77
N PHE A 18 0.39 2.79 -17.71
CA PHE A 18 1.08 3.45 -16.61
C PHE A 18 2.33 4.19 -17.09
N GLY A 19 3.15 3.54 -17.93
CA GLY A 19 4.32 4.18 -18.54
C GLY A 19 3.95 5.32 -19.49
N GLU A 20 2.94 5.13 -20.35
CA GLU A 20 2.43 6.13 -21.28
C GLU A 20 1.90 7.39 -20.56
N GLU A 21 1.07 7.19 -19.53
CA GLU A 21 0.51 8.27 -18.71
C GLU A 21 1.60 9.07 -18.00
N LEU A 22 2.57 8.39 -17.39
CA LEU A 22 3.68 9.06 -16.69
C LEU A 22 4.66 9.74 -17.64
N SER A 23 4.78 9.25 -18.88
CA SER A 23 5.60 9.87 -19.93
C SER A 23 4.95 11.12 -20.54
N ASN A 24 3.66 11.36 -20.30
CA ASN A 24 2.95 12.51 -20.85
C ASN A 24 3.33 13.82 -20.13
N VAL A 25 4.40 14.46 -20.63
CA VAL A 25 4.92 15.72 -20.08
C VAL A 25 3.90 16.85 -20.12
N ASP A 26 3.02 16.92 -21.11
CA ASP A 26 2.05 18.03 -21.24
C ASP A 26 1.03 18.01 -20.10
N ASN A 27 0.44 16.83 -19.86
CA ASN A 27 -0.52 16.63 -18.78
C ASN A 27 0.16 16.76 -17.41
N ASN A 28 1.30 16.12 -17.22
CA ASN A 28 1.98 16.07 -15.92
C ASN A 28 2.58 17.41 -15.54
N ASN A 29 3.20 18.14 -16.48
CA ASN A 29 3.69 19.50 -16.22
C ASN A 29 2.53 20.45 -15.92
N THR A 30 1.41 20.35 -16.65
CA THR A 30 0.22 21.18 -16.38
C THR A 30 -0.31 20.95 -14.97
N ALA A 31 -0.41 19.69 -14.53
CA ALA A 31 -0.84 19.34 -13.19
C ALA A 31 0.13 19.85 -12.12
N TYR A 32 1.44 19.68 -12.33
CA TYR A 32 2.47 20.09 -11.38
C TYR A 32 2.56 21.62 -11.26
N ILE A 33 2.42 22.36 -12.36
CA ILE A 33 2.34 23.84 -12.35
C ILE A 33 1.16 24.30 -11.49
N LYS A 34 -0.02 23.69 -11.67
CA LYS A 34 -1.20 23.99 -10.86
C LYS A 34 -0.95 23.71 -9.37
N PHE A 35 -0.28 22.59 -9.07
CA PHE A 35 0.14 22.26 -7.70
C PHE A 35 1.06 23.32 -7.10
N CYS A 36 2.17 23.68 -7.77
CA CYS A 36 3.10 24.71 -7.28
C CYS A 36 2.39 26.05 -7.03
N LYS A 37 1.56 26.50 -7.99
CA LYS A 37 0.77 27.73 -7.86
C LYS A 37 -0.18 27.68 -6.66
N SER A 38 -0.87 26.56 -6.44
CA SER A 38 -1.78 26.38 -5.30
C SER A 38 -1.07 26.41 -3.94
N ARG A 39 0.25 26.20 -3.92
CA ARG A 39 1.10 26.22 -2.73
C ARG A 39 1.95 27.48 -2.61
N GLY A 40 1.81 28.44 -3.53
CA GLY A 40 2.67 29.62 -3.59
C GLY A 40 4.15 29.30 -3.84
N GLN A 41 4.44 28.13 -4.42
CA GLN A 41 5.79 27.68 -4.73
C GLN A 41 6.20 28.11 -6.14
N GLU A 42 7.48 28.43 -6.31
CA GLU A 42 8.06 28.66 -7.62
C GLU A 42 7.97 27.38 -8.47
N VAL A 43 7.68 27.53 -9.75
CA VAL A 43 7.66 26.41 -10.69
C VAL A 43 9.09 26.16 -11.17
N PRO A 44 9.69 24.99 -10.90
CA PRO A 44 11.03 24.68 -11.37
C PRO A 44 11.05 24.47 -12.90
N LYS A 45 12.24 24.37 -13.48
CA LYS A 45 12.39 23.97 -14.89
C LYS A 45 11.87 22.55 -15.09
N LEU A 46 10.83 22.40 -15.91
CA LEU A 46 10.17 21.11 -16.15
C LEU A 46 10.73 20.39 -17.39
N PRO A 47 10.68 19.05 -17.42
CA PRO A 47 11.14 18.27 -18.56
C PRO A 47 10.23 18.50 -19.78
N THR A 48 10.82 18.51 -20.98
CA THR A 48 10.09 18.59 -22.26
C THR A 48 9.98 17.23 -22.95
N LYS A 49 10.72 16.23 -22.46
CA LYS A 49 10.65 14.83 -22.88
C LYS A 49 10.90 13.95 -21.67
N LEU A 50 10.12 12.88 -21.56
CA LEU A 50 10.27 11.86 -20.53
C LEU A 50 9.82 10.52 -21.12
N GLN A 51 10.54 9.46 -20.80
CA GLN A 51 10.14 8.10 -21.13
C GLN A 51 10.24 7.27 -19.85
N VAL A 52 9.09 6.79 -19.39
CA VAL A 52 8.96 5.95 -18.20
C VAL A 52 8.69 4.53 -18.66
N ASP A 53 9.59 3.61 -18.30
CA ASP A 53 9.30 2.18 -18.37
C ASP A 53 8.32 1.84 -17.24
N GLY A 54 7.06 1.60 -17.61
CA GLY A 54 6.00 1.32 -16.65
C GLY A 54 6.20 0.00 -15.90
N ARG A 55 6.80 -1.02 -16.52
CA ARG A 55 7.10 -2.30 -15.85
C ARG A 55 8.20 -2.09 -14.82
N GLU A 56 9.28 -1.42 -15.20
CA GLU A 56 10.40 -1.20 -14.29
C GLU A 56 10.00 -0.32 -13.11
N LEU A 57 9.36 0.82 -13.36
CA LEU A 57 8.94 1.72 -12.30
C LEU A 57 7.93 1.04 -11.36
N PHE A 58 6.94 0.33 -11.91
CA PHE A 58 5.98 -0.37 -11.07
C PHE A 58 6.64 -1.49 -10.26
N GLY A 59 7.54 -2.26 -10.84
CA GLY A 59 8.32 -3.28 -10.12
C GLY A 59 9.12 -2.67 -8.97
N GLN A 60 9.78 -1.54 -9.17
CA GLN A 60 10.48 -0.82 -8.11
C GLN A 60 9.54 -0.38 -6.99
N MET A 61 8.39 0.20 -7.34
CA MET A 61 7.36 0.58 -6.38
C MET A 61 6.88 -0.61 -5.55
N MET A 62 6.62 -1.75 -6.21
CA MET A 62 6.16 -2.95 -5.54
C MET A 62 7.22 -3.53 -4.62
N ARG A 63 8.46 -3.70 -5.09
CA ARG A 63 9.58 -4.17 -4.25
C ARG A 63 9.79 -3.26 -3.03
N TYR A 64 9.72 -1.95 -3.20
CA TYR A 64 9.80 -1.01 -2.08
C TYR A 64 8.64 -1.19 -1.10
N SER A 65 7.41 -1.37 -1.60
CA SER A 65 6.22 -1.56 -0.77
C SER A 65 6.20 -2.88 0.03
N THR A 66 7.00 -3.87 -0.38
CA THR A 66 7.11 -5.15 0.34
C THR A 66 8.07 -5.11 1.53
N GLN A 67 8.78 -3.99 1.74
CA GLN A 67 9.64 -3.81 2.90
C GLN A 67 8.80 -3.64 4.17
N VAL A 68 9.02 -4.52 5.13
CA VAL A 68 8.29 -4.51 6.41
C VAL A 68 9.02 -3.58 7.38
N ASP A 69 8.31 -2.57 7.91
CA ASP A 69 8.82 -1.77 9.02
C ASP A 69 9.05 -2.68 10.25
N PRO A 70 10.29 -2.82 10.73
CA PRO A 70 10.60 -3.67 11.88
C PRO A 70 9.81 -3.30 13.15
N LYS A 71 9.52 -2.00 13.35
CA LYS A 71 8.78 -1.49 14.51
C LYS A 71 7.33 -1.95 14.46
N VAL A 72 6.71 -1.85 13.28
CA VAL A 72 5.33 -2.33 13.06
C VAL A 72 5.25 -3.85 13.21
N ARG A 73 6.23 -4.60 12.69
CA ARG A 73 6.31 -6.06 12.89
C ARG A 73 6.37 -6.44 14.36
N ILE A 74 7.25 -5.79 15.14
CA ILE A 74 7.35 -6.01 16.59
C ILE A 74 6.02 -5.70 17.28
N ALA A 75 5.36 -4.60 16.89
CA ALA A 75 4.07 -4.22 17.46
C ALA A 75 2.97 -5.26 17.18
N ILE A 76 2.89 -5.78 15.94
CA ILE A 76 1.95 -6.86 15.59
C ILE A 76 2.19 -8.08 16.47
N ASN A 77 3.43 -8.53 16.61
CA ASN A 77 3.76 -9.70 17.45
C ASN A 77 3.34 -9.49 18.91
N LYS A 78 3.65 -8.33 19.50
CA LYS A 78 3.24 -8.00 20.87
C LYS A 78 1.73 -7.96 21.06
N LEU A 79 0.99 -7.42 20.09
CA LEU A 79 -0.47 -7.41 20.14
C LEU A 79 -1.04 -8.83 20.07
N LYS A 80 -0.47 -9.71 19.23
CA LYS A 80 -0.87 -11.13 19.16
C LYS A 80 -0.55 -11.88 20.45
N GLU A 81 0.65 -11.70 21.00
CA GLU A 81 1.07 -12.29 22.27
C GLU A 81 0.17 -11.88 23.44
N SER A 82 -0.38 -10.67 23.40
CA SER A 82 -1.34 -10.21 24.41
C SER A 82 -2.65 -11.03 24.42
N ARG A 83 -2.99 -11.69 23.30
CA ARG A 83 -4.26 -12.42 23.07
C ARG A 83 -5.53 -11.61 23.32
N LYS A 84 -5.43 -10.29 23.36
CA LYS A 84 -6.56 -9.37 23.57
C LYS A 84 -7.19 -8.86 22.27
N PHE A 85 -6.45 -8.94 21.17
CA PHE A 85 -6.81 -8.29 19.91
C PHE A 85 -6.75 -9.30 18.76
N THR A 86 -7.71 -9.19 17.84
CA THR A 86 -7.62 -9.79 16.51
C THR A 86 -6.90 -8.81 15.60
N ILE A 87 -5.88 -9.27 14.87
CA ILE A 87 -5.05 -8.44 14.01
C ILE A 87 -5.36 -8.74 12.56
N ALA A 88 -5.93 -7.77 11.85
CA ALA A 88 -6.31 -7.91 10.45
C ALA A 88 -5.55 -6.94 9.55
N ALA A 89 -5.17 -7.39 8.36
CA ALA A 89 -4.73 -6.53 7.27
C ALA A 89 -5.90 -6.18 6.36
N LEU A 90 -6.08 -4.91 6.04
CA LEU A 90 -7.04 -4.43 5.03
C LEU A 90 -6.25 -3.71 3.93
N THR A 91 -6.01 -4.39 2.81
CA THR A 91 -5.06 -3.94 1.78
C THR A 91 -5.73 -3.67 0.44
N ASN A 92 -5.33 -2.56 -0.20
CA ASN A 92 -5.58 -2.35 -1.61
C ASN A 92 -4.43 -3.00 -2.37
N ASN A 93 -4.70 -4.09 -3.07
CA ASN A 93 -3.71 -4.86 -3.82
C ASN A 93 -4.27 -5.27 -5.18
N PHE A 94 -3.50 -6.03 -5.94
CA PHE A 94 -3.89 -6.60 -7.23
C PHE A 94 -3.73 -8.11 -7.21
N ALA A 95 -4.46 -8.80 -8.07
CA ALA A 95 -4.29 -10.24 -8.24
C ALA A 95 -2.90 -10.48 -8.87
N PRO A 96 -2.04 -11.29 -8.25
CA PRO A 96 -0.76 -11.65 -8.87
C PRO A 96 -1.04 -12.33 -10.22
N PRO A 97 -0.13 -12.18 -11.20
CA PRO A 97 -0.26 -12.91 -12.45
C PRO A 97 -0.26 -14.42 -12.15
N THR A 98 -1.20 -15.15 -12.74
CA THR A 98 -1.33 -16.62 -12.61
C THR A 98 -0.89 -17.36 -13.86
N GLU A 99 -0.92 -16.69 -15.02
CA GLU A 99 -0.42 -17.16 -16.31
C GLU A 99 0.18 -15.98 -17.09
N MET A 100 1.01 -16.28 -18.10
CA MET A 100 1.48 -15.26 -19.03
C MET A 100 0.34 -14.78 -19.93
N VAL A 101 0.15 -13.47 -20.05
CA VAL A 101 -0.76 -12.89 -21.05
C VAL A 101 0.01 -12.78 -22.38
N ALA A 102 -0.44 -13.52 -23.39
CA ALA A 102 0.26 -13.75 -24.65
C ALA A 102 0.39 -12.53 -25.60
N ASP A 103 -0.12 -11.37 -25.23
CA ASP A 103 -0.33 -10.25 -26.17
C ASP A 103 0.71 -9.12 -26.10
N ALA A 104 1.93 -9.42 -25.68
CA ALA A 104 3.09 -8.55 -25.92
C ALA A 104 3.63 -8.72 -27.35
N GLN A 105 2.76 -8.67 -28.37
CA GLN A 105 3.17 -8.61 -29.77
C GLN A 105 3.57 -7.17 -30.13
N SER A 106 4.80 -6.78 -29.77
CA SER A 106 5.67 -5.88 -30.57
C SER A 106 6.95 -5.49 -29.82
N SER A 107 7.89 -6.42 -29.61
CA SER A 107 9.33 -6.11 -29.62
C SER A 107 10.12 -7.41 -29.55
N ALA A 108 11.33 -7.41 -30.11
CA ALA A 108 12.21 -8.57 -30.22
C ALA A 108 12.72 -9.14 -28.86
N ALA A 109 12.17 -8.70 -27.74
CA ALA A 109 12.51 -9.19 -26.40
C ALA A 109 11.58 -10.34 -26.01
N LYS A 110 12.15 -11.46 -25.56
CA LYS A 110 11.40 -12.58 -25.01
C LYS A 110 10.61 -12.10 -23.78
N ALA A 111 9.32 -12.40 -23.73
CA ALA A 111 8.49 -12.05 -22.59
C ALA A 111 8.99 -12.78 -21.31
N PRO A 112 8.99 -12.12 -20.13
CA PRO A 112 9.48 -12.72 -18.90
C PRO A 112 8.57 -13.87 -18.47
N SER A 113 9.15 -14.93 -17.92
CA SER A 113 8.44 -16.03 -17.30
C SER A 113 7.62 -15.56 -16.08
N LEU A 114 6.67 -16.39 -15.64
CA LEU A 114 5.88 -16.11 -14.44
C LEU A 114 6.77 -15.92 -13.19
N GLU A 115 7.81 -16.74 -13.04
CA GLU A 115 8.75 -16.66 -11.92
C GLU A 115 9.53 -15.33 -11.94
N GLU A 116 10.04 -14.94 -13.11
CA GLU A 116 10.74 -13.65 -13.30
C GLU A 116 9.80 -12.46 -13.01
N GLU A 117 8.52 -12.57 -13.37
CA GLU A 117 7.54 -11.51 -13.11
C GLU A 117 7.16 -11.41 -11.62
N LEU A 118 6.98 -12.54 -10.95
CA LEU A 118 6.74 -12.57 -9.50
C LEU A 118 7.94 -12.00 -8.74
N GLN A 119 9.16 -12.42 -9.08
CA GLN A 119 10.38 -11.88 -8.50
C GLN A 119 10.52 -10.37 -8.77
N HIS A 120 10.20 -9.92 -9.99
CA HIS A 120 10.23 -8.50 -10.35
C HIS A 120 9.25 -7.67 -9.50
N LEU A 121 8.07 -8.21 -9.23
CA LEU A 121 7.09 -7.56 -8.37
C LEU A 121 7.42 -7.68 -6.87
N GLY A 122 8.45 -8.42 -6.48
CA GLY A 122 8.73 -8.74 -5.09
C GLY A 122 7.67 -9.64 -4.45
N LEU A 123 6.92 -10.37 -5.27
CA LEU A 123 5.89 -11.31 -4.85
C LEU A 123 6.51 -12.70 -4.72
N GLY A 124 6.29 -13.35 -3.58
CA GLY A 124 6.90 -14.64 -3.26
C GLY A 124 6.86 -14.92 -1.76
N GLU A 125 7.88 -15.59 -1.24
CA GLU A 125 7.97 -15.98 0.17
C GLU A 125 7.78 -14.79 1.14
N SER A 126 8.33 -13.61 0.81
CA SER A 126 8.21 -12.41 1.64
C SER A 126 6.75 -11.97 1.83
N GLN A 127 5.94 -12.02 0.76
CA GLN A 127 4.51 -11.69 0.84
C GLN A 127 3.74 -12.76 1.64
N TYR A 128 4.11 -14.03 1.47
CA TYR A 128 3.51 -15.13 2.21
C TYR A 128 3.78 -15.02 3.71
N GLU A 129 5.02 -14.72 4.11
CA GLU A 129 5.38 -14.49 5.52
C GLU A 129 4.69 -13.25 6.09
N LEU A 130 4.54 -12.17 5.31
CA LEU A 130 3.77 -11.00 5.72
C LEU A 130 2.30 -11.35 6.00
N ARG A 131 1.66 -12.17 5.15
CA ARG A 131 0.26 -12.59 5.34
C ARG A 131 0.06 -13.34 6.65
N LYS A 132 0.99 -14.23 7.01
CA LYS A 132 0.94 -15.03 8.26
C LYS A 132 1.03 -14.18 9.53
N MET A 133 1.51 -12.94 9.43
CA MET A 133 1.54 -12.04 10.58
C MET A 133 0.13 -11.67 11.07
N PHE A 134 -0.89 -11.76 10.21
CA PHE A 134 -2.26 -11.36 10.52
C PHE A 134 -3.17 -12.57 10.74
N ASP A 135 -4.17 -12.43 11.60
CA ASP A 135 -5.21 -13.42 11.80
C ASP A 135 -6.20 -13.43 10.62
N HIS A 136 -6.40 -12.25 10.01
CA HIS A 136 -7.17 -12.09 8.77
C HIS A 136 -6.41 -11.21 7.78
N TYR A 137 -6.45 -11.59 6.50
CA TYR A 137 -5.83 -10.83 5.42
C TYR A 137 -6.90 -10.52 4.35
N ILE A 138 -7.41 -9.28 4.35
CA ILE A 138 -8.55 -8.86 3.54
C ILE A 138 -8.06 -8.03 2.37
N GLU A 139 -8.30 -8.53 1.16
CA GLU A 139 -7.67 -8.07 -0.07
C GLU A 139 -8.68 -7.46 -1.03
N SER A 140 -8.37 -6.28 -1.57
CA SER A 140 -9.27 -5.62 -2.51
C SER A 140 -9.50 -6.43 -3.79
N ALA A 141 -8.45 -7.09 -4.30
CA ALA A 141 -8.55 -7.90 -5.51
C ALA A 141 -9.43 -9.14 -5.34
N VAL A 142 -9.52 -9.68 -4.12
CA VAL A 142 -10.37 -10.85 -3.80
C VAL A 142 -11.81 -10.42 -3.54
N VAL A 143 -12.00 -9.33 -2.81
CA VAL A 143 -13.33 -8.86 -2.38
C VAL A 143 -14.04 -8.02 -3.45
N GLY A 144 -13.29 -7.48 -4.42
CA GLY A 144 -13.81 -6.56 -5.45
C GLY A 144 -14.16 -5.17 -4.91
N LYS A 145 -13.74 -4.84 -3.69
CA LYS A 145 -13.94 -3.54 -3.02
C LYS A 145 -12.60 -2.97 -2.59
N ARG A 146 -12.46 -1.65 -2.47
CA ARG A 146 -11.18 -1.05 -2.07
C ARG A 146 -11.34 0.18 -1.20
N LYS A 147 -10.34 0.50 -0.39
CA LYS A 147 -10.27 1.79 0.31
C LYS A 147 -10.16 2.91 -0.75
N PRO A 148 -10.85 4.05 -0.58
CA PRO A 148 -11.61 4.50 0.60
C PRO A 148 -13.14 4.23 0.53
N ASP A 149 -13.61 3.27 -0.27
CA ASP A 149 -15.04 2.92 -0.35
C ASP A 149 -15.56 2.41 1.02
N PRO A 150 -16.60 3.05 1.61
CA PRO A 150 -17.22 2.61 2.86
C PRO A 150 -17.62 1.13 2.88
N GLU A 151 -18.02 0.56 1.75
CA GLU A 151 -18.45 -0.83 1.67
C GLU A 151 -17.31 -1.83 1.94
N PHE A 152 -16.05 -1.44 1.70
CA PHE A 152 -14.91 -2.30 2.03
C PHE A 152 -14.68 -2.40 3.54
N TYR A 153 -14.83 -1.28 4.26
CA TYR A 153 -14.74 -1.26 5.72
C TYR A 153 -15.91 -2.02 6.36
N LYS A 154 -17.14 -1.81 5.86
CA LYS A 154 -18.32 -2.56 6.34
C LYS A 154 -18.16 -4.06 6.14
N HIS A 155 -17.62 -4.48 4.99
CA HIS A 155 -17.30 -5.87 4.73
C HIS A 155 -16.29 -6.42 5.76
N ALA A 156 -15.22 -5.67 6.04
CA ALA A 156 -14.23 -6.08 7.05
C ALA A 156 -14.83 -6.17 8.46
N LEU A 157 -15.65 -5.20 8.89
CA LEU A 157 -16.34 -5.23 10.18
C LEU A 157 -17.27 -6.44 10.30
N HIS A 158 -18.03 -6.75 9.24
CA HIS A 158 -18.90 -7.92 9.20
C HIS A 158 -18.11 -9.23 9.26
N LEU A 159 -17.04 -9.35 8.46
CA LEU A 159 -16.18 -10.54 8.43
C LEU A 159 -15.53 -10.82 9.79
N LEU A 160 -15.06 -9.76 10.47
CA LEU A 160 -14.43 -9.85 11.78
C LEU A 160 -15.43 -9.93 12.93
N ASN A 161 -16.73 -9.76 12.65
CA ASN A 161 -17.81 -9.73 13.63
C ASN A 161 -17.56 -8.72 14.77
N VAL A 162 -17.21 -7.48 14.41
CA VAL A 162 -16.93 -6.38 15.35
C VAL A 162 -17.68 -5.10 14.97
N GLN A 163 -17.96 -4.26 15.96
CA GLN A 163 -18.49 -2.92 15.73
C GLN A 163 -17.37 -1.93 15.39
N ALA A 164 -17.70 -0.87 14.67
CA ALA A 164 -16.72 0.15 14.28
C ALA A 164 -15.98 0.78 15.49
N SER A 165 -16.67 0.98 16.61
CA SER A 165 -16.11 1.53 17.84
C SER A 165 -15.07 0.63 18.52
N GLU A 166 -15.03 -0.66 18.16
CA GLU A 166 -14.10 -1.64 18.71
C GLU A 166 -12.80 -1.73 17.89
N VAL A 167 -12.71 -0.99 16.78
CA VAL A 167 -11.61 -1.09 15.82
C VAL A 167 -10.71 0.14 15.88
N VAL A 168 -9.40 -0.12 15.91
CA VAL A 168 -8.35 0.87 15.64
C VAL A 168 -7.74 0.57 14.27
N PHE A 169 -7.89 1.49 13.32
CA PHE A 169 -7.41 1.36 11.94
C PHE A 169 -6.18 2.25 11.68
N LEU A 170 -5.11 1.64 11.21
CA LEU A 170 -3.85 2.30 10.87
C LEU A 170 -3.68 2.36 9.34
N ASP A 171 -3.37 3.53 8.80
CA ASP A 171 -3.14 3.74 7.36
C ASP A 171 -2.27 5.00 7.17
N ASP A 172 -1.52 5.06 6.09
CA ASP A 172 -0.69 6.22 5.71
C ASP A 172 -1.47 7.23 4.86
N ILE A 173 -2.56 6.79 4.21
CA ILE A 173 -3.35 7.56 3.25
C ILE A 173 -4.53 8.24 3.95
N GLY A 174 -4.47 9.58 4.04
CA GLY A 174 -5.49 10.41 4.69
C GLY A 174 -6.94 10.15 4.25
N PRO A 175 -7.25 10.06 2.93
CA PRO A 175 -8.59 9.70 2.46
C PRO A 175 -9.12 8.36 3.00
N ASN A 176 -8.29 7.33 3.15
CA ASN A 176 -8.68 6.04 3.71
C ASN A 176 -9.08 6.20 5.19
N LEU A 177 -8.27 6.93 5.97
CA LEU A 177 -8.57 7.20 7.38
C LEU A 177 -9.87 7.98 7.52
N LYS A 178 -10.08 9.02 6.70
CA LYS A 178 -11.30 9.83 6.73
C LYS A 178 -12.56 9.00 6.43
N ALA A 179 -12.49 8.04 5.51
CA ALA A 179 -13.61 7.14 5.23
C ALA A 179 -13.91 6.23 6.42
N ALA A 180 -12.88 5.64 7.04
CA ALA A 180 -13.04 4.82 8.24
C ALA A 180 -13.62 5.61 9.43
N GLN A 181 -13.12 6.83 9.68
CA GLN A 181 -13.63 7.72 10.74
C GLN A 181 -15.12 8.02 10.61
N LYS A 182 -15.61 8.23 9.37
CA LYS A 182 -17.04 8.48 9.12
C LYS A 182 -17.94 7.30 9.52
N LEU A 183 -17.38 6.10 9.62
CA LEU A 183 -18.08 4.90 10.08
C LEU A 183 -17.98 4.70 11.60
N GLY A 184 -17.27 5.58 12.33
CA GLY A 184 -17.04 5.46 13.76
C GLY A 184 -15.80 4.63 14.13
N ILE A 185 -14.94 4.30 13.17
CA ILE A 185 -13.68 3.57 13.41
C ILE A 185 -12.65 4.54 13.99
N THR A 186 -11.97 4.14 15.08
CA THR A 186 -10.83 4.90 15.61
C THR A 186 -9.67 4.78 14.63
N THR A 187 -9.03 5.88 14.24
CA THR A 187 -7.97 5.84 13.23
C THR A 187 -6.66 6.46 13.70
N ILE A 188 -5.54 5.91 13.25
CA ILE A 188 -4.21 6.46 13.47
C ILE A 188 -3.52 6.61 12.11
N ARG A 189 -2.97 7.79 11.85
CA ARG A 189 -2.15 7.99 10.66
C ARG A 189 -0.74 7.47 10.91
N VAL A 190 -0.23 6.67 9.98
CA VAL A 190 1.16 6.21 9.99
C VAL A 190 1.97 7.05 9.02
N ASP A 191 3.09 7.61 9.47
CA ASP A 191 4.06 8.22 8.57
C ASP A 191 4.98 7.11 8.04
N SER A 192 5.11 7.01 6.72
CA SER A 192 5.97 6.00 6.08
C SER A 192 7.45 6.20 6.41
N SER A 193 7.86 7.40 6.81
CA SER A 193 9.23 7.69 7.24
C SER A 193 9.48 7.34 8.71
N ASP A 194 8.46 7.42 9.56
CA ASP A 194 8.55 7.04 10.97
C ASP A 194 7.22 6.61 11.58
N SER A 195 7.08 5.31 11.87
CA SER A 195 5.91 4.76 12.54
C SER A 195 5.87 4.99 14.05
N THR A 196 6.94 5.52 14.68
CA THR A 196 7.05 5.65 16.15
C THR A 196 5.88 6.43 16.78
N PRO A 197 5.46 7.60 16.24
CA PRO A 197 4.33 8.34 16.81
C PRO A 197 3.02 7.56 16.75
N ALA A 198 2.78 6.85 15.64
CA ALA A 198 1.59 6.04 15.44
C ALA A 198 1.54 4.86 16.43
N LEU A 199 2.68 4.19 16.62
CA LEU A 199 2.81 3.10 17.58
C LEU A 199 2.70 3.58 19.05
N ALA A 200 3.17 4.78 19.37
CA ALA A 200 2.96 5.39 20.68
C ALA A 200 1.48 5.63 20.96
N GLN A 201 0.74 6.14 19.96
CA GLN A 201 -0.71 6.32 20.07
C GLN A 201 -1.44 4.99 20.20
N LEU A 202 -1.06 3.98 19.40
CA LEU A 202 -1.64 2.65 19.47
C LEU A 202 -1.40 1.99 20.84
N SER A 203 -0.20 2.15 21.39
CA SER A 203 0.17 1.64 22.72
C SER A 203 -0.73 2.22 23.82
N LYS A 204 -1.02 3.53 23.77
CA LYS A 204 -1.96 4.17 24.70
C LYS A 204 -3.38 3.64 24.58
N LEU A 205 -3.88 3.41 23.36
CA LEU A 205 -5.25 2.93 23.13
C LEU A 205 -5.43 1.47 23.53
N THR A 206 -4.42 0.64 23.29
CA THR A 206 -4.47 -0.81 23.55
C THR A 206 -4.04 -1.20 24.96
N GLY A 207 -3.30 -0.31 25.64
CA GLY A 207 -2.64 -0.62 26.91
C GLY A 207 -1.47 -1.61 26.79
N VAL A 208 -1.05 -1.95 25.56
CA VAL A 208 0.08 -2.85 25.30
C VAL A 208 1.35 -2.03 25.09
N PRO A 209 2.47 -2.31 25.76
CA PRO A 209 3.72 -1.59 25.59
C PRO A 209 4.41 -1.92 24.25
N LEU A 210 4.21 -1.10 23.21
CA LEU A 210 4.71 -1.39 21.86
C LEU A 210 6.16 -0.93 21.62
N LEU A 211 6.64 0.09 22.35
CA LEU A 211 7.92 0.76 22.06
C LEU A 211 9.08 0.38 22.97
N ASP A 212 8.84 -0.39 24.04
CA ASP A 212 9.79 -0.62 25.14
C ASP A 212 11.09 -1.38 24.76
N HIS A 213 11.17 -1.92 23.55
CA HIS A 213 12.33 -2.66 23.04
C HIS A 213 12.88 -2.11 21.72
N LEU A 214 12.49 -0.89 21.33
CA LEU A 214 13.14 -0.26 20.20
C LEU A 214 14.57 0.16 20.61
N PRO A 215 15.59 -0.15 19.80
CA PRO A 215 16.93 0.36 20.06
C PRO A 215 16.83 1.88 20.16
N LYS A 216 17.29 2.43 21.30
CA LYS A 216 17.34 3.89 21.48
C LYS A 216 18.13 4.47 20.29
N PRO A 217 17.65 5.55 19.64
CA PRO A 217 18.43 6.21 18.61
C PRO A 217 19.79 6.54 19.22
N SER A 218 20.84 6.08 18.55
CA SER A 218 22.21 6.33 19.00
C SER A 218 22.42 7.84 19.06
N SER A 219 22.60 8.37 20.26
CA SER A 219 23.07 9.75 20.46
C SER A 219 24.50 9.85 19.93
N LYS A 220 24.64 10.17 18.66
CA LYS A 220 25.83 10.73 18.01
C LYS A 220 25.28 11.90 17.18
N LEU A 221 25.62 13.17 17.38
CA LEU A 221 26.66 13.85 18.15
C LEU A 221 26.05 15.07 18.87
#